data_AF-A0A3B0BG39-F1
#
_entry.id   AF-A0A3B0BG39-F1
#
_cell.length_a   1.000
_cell.length_b   1.000
_cell.length_c   1.000
_cell.angle_alpha   90.00
_cell.angle_beta   90.00
_cell.angle_gamma   90.00
#
_symmetry.space_group_name_H-M   'P 1'
#
loop_
_entity.id
_entity.type
_entity.pdbx_description
1 polymer ?
#
loop_
_entity_poly.entity_id
_entity_poly.type
_entity_poly.pdbx_seq_one_letter_code
_entity_poly.pdbx_strand_id
1 'polypeptide(L)'
;MEIKHQIRCSGSDVLVCEDGRSYQLTIQALTNPLGFGQALGTFDTLEEAIEGAEHFCLVYRIAKEHGYYLKNDELVRHEGKPIAVQWLLERRFTEQEWCELIASRAAAV
;
A
#
# COMPACT_ATOMS: atom_id res chain seq x y z
N MET A 1 20.59 0.73 1.27
CA MET A 1 19.23 1.30 1.24
C MET A 1 19.21 2.65 1.93
N GLU A 2 18.77 3.70 1.23
CA GLU A 2 18.61 5.07 1.76
C GLU A 2 17.17 5.51 1.57
N ILE A 3 16.55 6.13 2.58
CA ILE A 3 15.17 6.63 2.48
C ILE A 3 15.17 7.92 1.65
N LYS A 4 14.44 7.92 0.53
CA LYS A 4 14.25 9.09 -0.35
C LYS A 4 12.93 9.81 -0.11
N HIS A 5 11.91 9.09 0.32
CA HIS A 5 10.58 9.65 0.57
C HIS A 5 9.87 8.89 1.70
N GLN A 6 9.00 9.59 2.45
CA GLN A 6 8.23 9.03 3.55
C GLN A 6 6.83 9.66 3.59
N ILE A 7 5.80 8.80 3.65
CA ILE A 7 4.40 9.19 3.73
C ILE A 7 3.78 8.54 4.96
N ARG A 8 3.11 9.33 5.80
CA ARG A 8 2.36 8.80 6.93
C ARG A 8 1.01 8.28 6.48
N CYS A 9 0.70 7.05 6.89
CA CYS A 9 -0.30 6.23 6.24
C CYS A 9 -1.07 5.35 7.25
N SER A 10 -2.22 5.84 7.74
CA SER A 10 -3.15 5.05 8.56
C SER A 10 -2.54 4.32 9.78
N GLY A 11 -1.61 4.98 10.48
CA GLY A 11 -0.89 4.42 11.65
C GLY A 11 0.40 3.66 11.29
N SER A 12 0.83 3.74 10.03
CA SER A 12 2.10 3.23 9.50
C SER A 12 2.84 4.34 8.76
N ASP A 13 4.10 4.13 8.45
CA ASP A 13 4.82 4.91 7.43
C ASP A 13 5.00 4.06 6.19
N VAL A 14 4.84 4.68 5.03
CA VAL A 14 5.23 4.14 3.74
C VAL A 14 6.48 4.87 3.28
N LEU A 15 7.55 4.12 3.06
CA LEU A 15 8.87 4.63 2.73
C LEU A 15 9.24 4.23 1.30
N VAL A 16 9.86 5.16 0.58
CA VAL A 16 10.56 4.87 -0.67
C VAL A 16 12.04 4.82 -0.36
N CYS A 17 12.64 3.66 -0.53
CA CYS A 17 14.04 3.37 -0.24
C CYS A 17 14.81 3.14 -1.55
N GLU A 18 15.89 3.87 -1.78
CA GLU A 18 16.80 3.60 -2.90
C GLU A 18 17.62 2.34 -2.61
N ASP A 19 17.58 1.39 -3.55
CA ASP A 19 18.37 0.16 -3.54
C ASP A 19 19.08 -0.04 -4.88
N GLY A 20 20.35 0.37 -4.92
CA GLY A 20 21.19 0.28 -6.11
C GLY A 20 20.71 1.19 -7.24
N ARG A 21 20.02 0.61 -8.22
CA ARG A 21 19.43 1.32 -9.38
C ARG A 21 17.90 1.31 -9.38
N SER A 22 17.30 0.91 -8.27
CA SER A 22 15.85 0.75 -8.13
C SER A 22 15.37 1.41 -6.85
N TYR A 23 14.06 1.59 -6.74
CA TYR A 23 13.39 2.19 -5.60
C TYR A 23 12.38 1.20 -5.03
N GLN A 24 12.62 0.79 -3.79
CA GLN A 24 11.77 -0.14 -3.07
C GLN A 24 10.75 0.60 -2.22
N LEU A 25 9.49 0.22 -2.35
CA LEU A 25 8.40 0.70 -1.51
C LEU A 25 8.25 -0.23 -0.31
N THR A 26 8.27 0.32 0.90
CA THR A 26 8.14 -0.45 2.14
C THR A 26 7.14 0.18 3.10
N ILE A 27 6.42 -0.63 3.89
CA ILE A 27 5.53 -0.15 4.95
C ILE A 27 6.00 -0.62 6.32
N GLN A 28 6.05 0.30 7.29
CA GLN A 28 6.40 0.02 8.68
C GLN A 28 5.31 0.51 9.63
N ALA A 29 4.95 -0.30 10.63
CA ALA A 29 4.02 0.11 11.66
C ALA A 29 4.69 1.10 12.64
N LEU A 30 3.98 2.15 13.04
CA LEU A 30 4.50 3.13 14.01
C LEU A 30 4.64 2.55 15.42
N THR A 31 3.80 1.57 15.77
CA THR A 31 3.74 0.99 17.12
C THR A 31 4.77 -0.10 17.36
N ASN A 32 5.32 -0.70 16.30
CA ASN A 32 6.37 -1.72 16.39
C ASN A 32 7.23 -1.71 15.11
N PRO A 33 8.17 -0.76 14.99
CA PRO A 33 9.06 -0.68 13.83
C PRO A 33 10.08 -1.82 13.87
N LEU A 34 9.74 -2.97 13.27
CA LEU A 34 10.69 -4.06 13.03
C LEU A 34 11.45 -3.75 11.72
N GLY A 35 12.55 -2.99 11.82
CA GLY A 35 13.41 -2.63 10.68
C GLY A 35 12.71 -1.73 9.65
N PHE A 36 13.10 -1.84 8.36
CA PHE A 36 12.49 -1.09 7.25
C PHE A 36 11.05 -1.52 6.91
N GLY A 37 10.45 -2.40 7.73
CA GLY A 37 9.11 -2.91 7.53
C GLY A 37 9.03 -3.92 6.38
N GLN A 38 7.84 -4.05 5.80
CA GLN A 38 7.56 -5.01 4.76
C GLN A 38 7.64 -4.38 3.38
N ALA A 39 8.28 -5.05 2.42
CA ALA A 39 8.27 -4.65 1.03
C ALA A 39 6.86 -4.75 0.41
N LEU A 40 6.49 -3.73 -0.36
CA LEU A 40 5.23 -3.64 -1.09
C LEU A 40 5.45 -3.77 -2.61
N GLY A 41 6.57 -3.26 -3.11
CA GLY A 41 6.92 -3.30 -4.53
C GLY A 41 8.27 -2.65 -4.82
N THR A 42 8.73 -2.77 -6.06
CA THR A 42 9.97 -2.17 -6.56
C THR A 42 9.70 -1.46 -7.87
N PHE A 43 10.32 -0.30 -8.05
CA PHE A 43 10.16 0.59 -9.20
C PHE A 43 11.53 0.97 -9.77
N ASP A 44 11.58 1.31 -11.06
CA ASP A 44 12.81 1.68 -11.74
C ASP A 44 13.19 3.15 -11.50
N THR A 45 12.20 4.01 -11.24
CA THR A 45 12.39 5.45 -11.03
C THR A 45 11.86 5.92 -9.68
N LEU A 46 12.42 7.02 -9.18
CA LEU A 46 12.01 7.60 -7.90
C LEU A 46 10.59 8.16 -8.01
N GLU A 47 10.27 8.83 -9.12
CA GLU A 47 8.94 9.37 -9.38
C GLU A 47 7.87 8.28 -9.36
N GLU A 48 8.08 7.15 -10.06
CA GLU A 48 7.13 6.02 -10.05
C GLU A 48 6.95 5.43 -8.65
N ALA A 49 8.02 5.34 -7.86
CA ALA A 49 7.95 4.82 -6.50
C ALA A 49 7.17 5.77 -5.57
N ILE A 50 7.32 7.09 -5.74
CA ILE A 50 6.55 8.09 -4.99
C ILE A 50 5.07 8.02 -5.38
N GLU A 51 4.75 7.97 -6.67
CA GLU A 51 3.38 7.79 -7.15
C GLU A 51 2.76 6.50 -6.60
N GLY A 52 3.52 5.40 -6.60
CA GLY A 52 3.12 4.12 -6.01
C GLY A 52 2.88 4.20 -4.50
N ALA A 53 3.70 4.97 -3.78
CA ALA A 53 3.54 5.20 -2.34
C ALA A 53 2.25 5.97 -2.01
N GLU A 54 2.01 7.07 -2.72
CA GLU A 54 0.80 7.89 -2.58
C GLU A 54 -0.45 7.07 -2.91
N HIS A 55 -0.39 6.33 -4.02
CA HIS A 55 -1.47 5.48 -4.47
C HIS A 55 -1.78 4.38 -3.44
N PHE A 56 -0.77 3.65 -2.98
CA PHE A 56 -0.96 2.63 -1.95
C PHE A 56 -1.61 3.24 -0.70
N CYS A 57 -1.18 4.43 -0.28
CA CYS A 57 -1.73 5.06 0.91
C CYS A 57 -3.19 5.48 0.79
N LEU A 58 -3.57 6.00 -0.37
CA LEU A 58 -4.97 6.29 -0.69
C LEU A 58 -5.83 5.02 -0.51
N VAL A 59 -5.43 3.93 -1.18
CA VAL A 59 -6.23 2.70 -1.19
C VAL A 59 -6.22 2.02 0.17
N TYR A 60 -5.07 2.00 0.86
CA TYR A 60 -4.96 1.38 2.18
C TYR A 60 -5.83 2.09 3.22
N ARG A 61 -5.96 3.42 3.14
CA ARG A 61 -6.89 4.20 3.96
C ARG A 61 -8.34 3.76 3.72
N ILE A 62 -8.79 3.77 2.46
CA ILE A 62 -10.15 3.37 2.08
C ILE A 62 -10.40 1.92 2.52
N ALA A 63 -9.49 1.01 2.22
CA ALA A 63 -9.63 -0.41 2.57
C ALA A 63 -9.80 -0.62 4.09
N LYS A 64 -9.03 0.12 4.91
CA LYS A 64 -9.16 0.06 6.38
C LYS A 64 -10.52 0.52 6.89
N GLU A 65 -11.12 1.55 6.29
CA GLU A 65 -12.47 2.01 6.62
C GLU A 65 -13.52 0.91 6.38
N HIS A 66 -13.26 0.03 5.42
CA HIS A 66 -14.09 -1.14 5.11
C HIS A 66 -13.66 -2.44 5.82
N GLY A 67 -12.78 -2.34 6.83
CA GLY A 67 -12.36 -3.47 7.66
C GLY A 67 -11.31 -4.38 7.04
N TYR A 68 -10.62 -3.94 5.98
CA TYR A 68 -9.43 -4.62 5.49
C TYR A 68 -8.21 -4.26 6.34
N TYR A 69 -7.25 -5.18 6.40
CA TYR A 69 -5.93 -4.95 6.97
C TYR A 69 -4.86 -5.56 6.08
N LEU A 70 -3.64 -5.03 6.15
CA LEU A 70 -2.52 -5.59 5.42
C LEU A 70 -2.03 -6.86 6.15
N LYS A 71 -1.90 -7.95 5.41
CA LYS A 71 -1.31 -9.21 5.87
C LYS A 71 -0.40 -9.74 4.77
N ASN A 72 0.90 -9.75 5.02
CA ASN A 72 1.90 -9.99 3.98
C ASN A 72 1.64 -9.03 2.81
N ASP A 73 1.67 -9.52 1.58
CA ASP A 73 1.47 -8.80 0.32
C ASP A 73 0.00 -8.67 -0.10
N GLU A 74 -0.96 -8.84 0.83
CA GLU A 74 -2.40 -8.76 0.54
C GLU A 74 -3.16 -7.88 1.53
N LEU A 75 -4.15 -7.14 1.02
CA LEU A 75 -5.20 -6.54 1.83
C LEU A 75 -6.30 -7.59 2.04
N VAL A 76 -6.49 -8.00 3.29
CA VAL A 76 -7.41 -9.08 3.69
C VAL A 76 -8.54 -8.55 4.56
N ARG A 77 -9.71 -9.16 4.45
CA ARG A 77 -10.88 -8.94 5.33
C ARG A 77 -11.44 -10.32 5.71
N HIS A 78 -12.06 -10.43 6.88
CA HIS A 78 -12.52 -11.72 7.43
C HIS A 78 -13.42 -12.53 6.47
N GLU A 79 -14.27 -11.86 5.69
CA GLU A 79 -15.26 -12.49 4.79
C GLU A 79 -15.11 -12.02 3.33
N GLY A 80 -13.95 -11.50 2.94
CA GLY A 80 -13.71 -10.92 1.62
C GLY A 80 -12.60 -11.61 0.84
N LYS A 81 -12.62 -11.47 -0.49
CA LYS A 81 -11.48 -11.87 -1.33
C LYS A 81 -10.29 -10.95 -1.05
N PRO A 82 -9.08 -11.49 -0.85
CA PRO A 82 -7.89 -10.69 -0.68
C PRO A 82 -7.61 -9.82 -1.92
N ILE A 83 -6.93 -8.70 -1.71
CA ILE A 83 -6.44 -7.81 -2.77
C ILE A 83 -4.92 -7.85 -2.72
N ALA A 84 -4.29 -8.45 -3.72
CA ALA A 84 -2.83 -8.42 -3.83
C ALA A 84 -2.33 -6.97 -3.97
N VAL A 85 -1.31 -6.63 -3.18
CA VAL A 85 -0.70 -5.29 -3.18
C VAL A 85 -0.10 -4.97 -4.54
N GLN A 86 0.59 -5.92 -5.16
CA GLN A 86 1.17 -5.72 -6.49
C GLN A 86 0.10 -5.33 -7.52
N TRP A 87 -1.04 -6.05 -7.53
CA TRP A 87 -2.15 -5.77 -8.42
C TRP A 87 -2.77 -4.38 -8.21
N LEU A 88 -2.76 -3.90 -6.96
CA LEU A 88 -3.19 -2.55 -6.60
C LEU A 88 -2.20 -1.51 -7.12
N LEU A 89 -0.89 -1.72 -6.92
CA LEU A 89 0.16 -0.82 -7.40
C LEU A 89 0.19 -0.70 -8.93
N GLU A 90 -0.15 -1.78 -9.65
CA GLU A 90 -0.24 -1.79 -11.11
C GLU A 90 -1.47 -1.04 -11.65
N ARG A 91 -2.48 -0.77 -10.81
CA ARG A 91 -3.75 -0.16 -11.23
C ARG A 91 -3.85 1.29 -10.80
N ARG A 92 -3.84 2.19 -11.76
CA ARG A 92 -4.04 3.63 -11.54
C ARG A 92 -5.52 4.02 -11.50
N PHE A 93 -6.28 3.42 -10.58
CA PHE A 93 -7.66 3.84 -10.34
C PHE A 93 -7.70 5.14 -9.52
N THR A 94 -8.73 5.93 -9.77
CA THR A 94 -9.07 7.11 -8.98
C THR A 94 -9.60 6.71 -7.60
N GLU A 95 -9.62 7.67 -6.66
CA GLU A 95 -10.20 7.46 -5.33
C GLU A 95 -11.65 6.95 -5.42
N GLN A 96 -12.45 7.52 -6.32
CA GLN A 96 -13.84 7.09 -6.51
C GLN A 96 -13.94 5.64 -7.01
N GLU A 97 -13.14 5.25 -8.00
CA GLU A 97 -13.12 3.88 -8.51
C GLU A 97 -12.70 2.88 -7.42
N TRP A 98 -11.75 3.25 -6.56
CA TRP A 98 -11.36 2.43 -5.41
C TRP A 98 -12.47 2.30 -4.38
N CYS A 99 -13.15 3.41 -4.05
CA CYS A 99 -14.32 3.39 -3.16
C CYS A 99 -15.41 2.46 -3.71
N GLU A 100 -15.73 2.54 -5.00
CA GLU A 100 -16.73 1.68 -5.65
C GLU A 100 -16.30 0.20 -5.65
N LEU A 101 -15.05 -0.09 -5.98
CA LEU A 101 -14.53 -1.45 -5.98
C LEU A 101 -14.52 -2.06 -4.56
N ILE A 102 -14.06 -1.32 -3.56
CA ILE A 102 -13.96 -1.80 -2.18
C ILE A 102 -15.37 -1.94 -1.58
N ALA A 103 -16.28 -0.99 -1.83
CA ALA A 103 -17.66 -1.05 -1.37
C ALA A 103 -18.44 -2.21 -2.00
N SER A 104 -18.31 -2.43 -3.31
CA SER A 104 -18.96 -3.56 -4.00
C SER A 104 -18.46 -4.91 -3.48
N ARG A 105 -17.15 -5.03 -3.21
CA ARG A 105 -16.57 -6.21 -2.56
C ARG A 105 -17.01 -6.37 -1.11
N ALA A 106 -17.31 -5.26 -0.42
CA ALA A 106 -17.73 -5.29 0.97
C ALA A 106 -19.20 -5.68 1.16
N ALA A 107 -20.05 -5.38 0.18
CA ALA A 107 -21.49 -5.66 0.17
C ALA A 107 -21.86 -7.05 -0.37
N ALA A 108 -20.93 -7.78 -0.98
CA ALA A 108 -21.15 -9.10 -1.56
C ALA A 108 -21.14 -10.26 -0.51
N VAL A 109 -21.45 -9.96 0.75
CA VAL A 109 -21.51 -10.91 1.88
C VAL A 109 -22.96 -11.16 2.26
#